data_AF-A0AAV0HLD2-F1
#
_entry.id   AF-A0AAV0HLD2-F1
#
_cell.length_a   1.000
_cell.length_b   1.000
_cell.length_c   1.000
_cell.angle_alpha   90.00
_cell.angle_beta   90.00
_cell.angle_gamma   90.00
#
_symmetry.space_group_name_H-M   'P 1'
#
loop_
_entity.id
_entity.type
_entity.pdbx_description
1 polymer ?
#
loop_
_entity_poly.entity_id
_entity_poly.type
_entity_poly.pdbx_seq_one_letter_code
_entity_poly.pdbx_strand_id
1 'polypeptide(L)' 'MARNARRGGKIWVRIFPAKPNNLRPTETCMGLGKRSPEYWVHVVKPSRILYEMGKV' A
#
# COMPACT_ATOMS: atom_id res chain seq x y z
N MET A 1 -9.42 11.04 -3.62
CA MET A 1 -10.61 11.06 -2.73
C MET A 1 -10.65 12.31 -1.85
N ALA A 2 -9.63 12.58 -1.02
CA ALA A 2 -9.63 13.72 -0.10
C ALA A 2 -9.79 15.11 -0.77
N ARG A 3 -9.12 15.35 -1.91
CA ARG A 3 -9.26 16.61 -2.68
C ARG A 3 -10.70 16.81 -3.18
N ASN A 4 -11.33 15.77 -3.72
CA ASN A 4 -12.68 15.83 -4.29
C ASN A 4 -13.75 15.97 -3.21
N ALA A 5 -13.49 15.45 -2.01
CA ALA A 5 -14.38 15.60 -0.86
C ALA A 5 -14.44 17.04 -0.32
N ARG A 6 -13.58 17.96 -0.79
CA ARG A 6 -13.55 19.39 -0.37
C ARG A 6 -13.55 19.58 1.16
N ARG A 7 -12.85 18.71 1.89
CA ARG A 7 -12.83 18.63 3.38
C ARG A 7 -14.16 18.23 4.03
N GLY A 8 -15.16 17.82 3.27
CA GLY A 8 -16.41 17.26 3.77
C GLY A 8 -16.30 15.77 4.09
N GLY A 9 -16.75 15.39 5.28
CA GLY A 9 -16.82 14.00 5.73
C GLY A 9 -15.50 13.42 6.25
N LYS A 10 -15.58 12.24 6.87
CA LYS A 10 -14.44 11.50 7.41
C LYS A 10 -14.11 10.31 6.49
N ILE A 11 -12.84 10.22 6.09
CA ILE A 11 -12.32 9.11 5.28
C ILE A 11 -11.55 8.18 6.21
N TRP A 12 -11.86 6.89 6.14
CA TRP A 12 -11.17 5.85 6.89
C TRP A 12 -10.34 4.99 5.93
N VAL A 13 -9.08 4.78 6.28
CA VAL A 13 -8.21 3.84 5.58
C VAL A 13 -8.26 2.52 6.34
N ARG A 14 -8.72 1.45 5.70
CA ARG A 14 -8.95 0.14 6.34
C ARG A 14 -7.76 -0.82 6.23
N ILE A 15 -6.74 -0.42 5.48
CA ILE A 15 -5.53 -1.22 5.22
C ILE A 15 -4.28 -0.50 5.71
N PHE A 16 -3.32 -1.27 6.21
CA PHE A 16 -1.99 -0.77 6.58
C PHE A 16 -0.91 -1.62 5.90
N PRO A 17 0.05 -1.03 5.17
CA PRO A 17 1.10 -1.78 4.49
C PRO A 17 2.16 -2.27 5.49
N ALA A 18 2.02 -3.51 5.95
CA ALA A 18 2.91 -4.12 6.94
C ALA A 18 3.91 -5.12 6.35
N LYS A 19 3.80 -5.49 5.07
CA LYS A 19 4.70 -6.47 4.45
C LYS A 19 5.82 -5.76 3.67
N PRO A 20 7.10 -5.96 4.01
CA PRO A 20 8.21 -5.43 3.23
C PRO A 20 8.39 -6.23 1.93
N ASN A 21 8.62 -5.53 0.82
CA ASN A 21 8.99 -6.12 -0.47
C ASN A 21 10.32 -5.54 -0.96
N ASN A 22 11.09 -6.35 -1.68
CA ASN A 22 12.38 -5.96 -2.23
C ASN A 22 12.37 -6.01 -3.75
N LEU A 23 13.15 -5.14 -4.37
CA LEU A 23 13.41 -5.15 -5.81
C LEU A 23 14.90 -5.42 -6.04
N ARG A 24 15.18 -5.84 -7.26
CA ARG A 24 16.55 -6.02 -7.74
C ARG A 24 16.81 -4.99 -8.83
N PRO A 25 17.95 -4.26 -8.78
CA PRO A 25 18.33 -3.37 -9.86
C PRO A 25 18.55 -4.12 -11.16
N THR A 26 18.18 -3.50 -12.27
CA THR A 26 18.17 -4.08 -13.63
C THR A 26 19.54 -4.59 -14.09
N GLU A 27 20.64 -4.06 -13.55
CA GLU A 27 22.00 -4.28 -14.07
C GLU A 27 22.81 -5.33 -13.31
N THR A 28 22.21 -6.04 -12.35
CA THR A 28 22.96 -7.04 -11.56
C THR A 28 22.81 -8.45 -12.14
N CYS A 29 23.66 -9.41 -11.73
CA CYS A 29 23.51 -10.88 -11.96
C CYS A 29 22.90 -11.62 -10.74
N MET A 30 22.22 -12.74 -10.98
CA MET A 30 21.47 -13.47 -9.94
C MET A 30 22.43 -14.09 -8.91
N GLY A 31 21.94 -14.40 -7.69
CA GLY A 31 22.68 -15.22 -6.71
C GLY A 31 23.27 -14.49 -5.50
N LEU A 32 23.11 -13.16 -5.40
CA LEU A 32 23.67 -12.35 -4.28
C LEU A 32 22.80 -12.30 -3.02
N GLY A 33 21.85 -13.23 -2.87
CA GLY A 33 20.93 -13.26 -1.72
C GLY A 33 19.83 -12.19 -1.74
N LYS A 34 19.12 -12.06 -0.61
CA LYS A 34 17.95 -11.19 -0.48
C LYS A 34 18.38 -9.77 -0.10
N ARG A 35 17.96 -8.77 -0.89
CA ARG A 35 18.23 -7.34 -0.62
C ARG A 35 17.30 -6.75 0.45
N SER A 36 17.68 -5.58 0.95
CA SER A 36 16.89 -4.72 1.84
C SER A 36 15.51 -4.37 1.25
N PRO A 37 14.49 -4.15 2.10
CA PRO A 37 13.17 -3.71 1.64
C PRO A 37 13.21 -2.35 0.94
N GLU A 38 12.52 -2.20 -0.18
CA GLU A 38 12.39 -0.93 -0.90
C GLU A 38 11.01 -0.29 -0.68
N TYR A 39 9.95 -1.12 -0.62
CA TYR A 39 8.60 -0.62 -0.42
C TYR A 39 7.76 -1.60 0.40
N TRP A 40 6.70 -1.07 1.02
CA TRP A 40 5.78 -1.81 1.86
C TRP A 40 4.46 -2.03 1.15
N VAL A 41 3.93 -3.24 1.25
CA VAL A 41 2.71 -3.66 0.57
C VAL A 41 1.72 -4.27 1.56
N HIS A 42 0.44 -4.25 1.18
CA HIS A 42 -0.60 -5.06 1.78
C HIS A 42 -1.21 -5.94 0.70
N VAL A 43 -1.40 -7.23 0.99
CA VAL A 43 -2.03 -8.16 0.03
C VAL A 43 -3.54 -7.94 0.08
N VAL A 44 -4.12 -7.49 -1.04
CA VAL A 44 -5.56 -7.27 -1.16
C VAL A 44 -6.19 -8.48 -1.87
N LYS A 45 -7.16 -9.12 -1.21
CA LYS A 45 -7.98 -10.18 -1.81
C LYS A 45 -9.31 -9.58 -2.30
N PRO A 46 -10.00 -10.24 -3.25
CA PRO A 46 -11.37 -9.86 -3.62
C PRO A 46 -12.26 -9.71 -2.38
N SER A 47 -13.22 -8.79 -2.45
CA SER A 47 -14.15 -8.45 -1.36
C SER A 47 -13.55 -7.70 -0.14
N ARG A 48 -12.33 -7.18 -0.25
CA ARG A 48 -11.73 -6.34 0.80
C ARG A 48 -12.03 -4.85 0.56
N ILE A 49 -12.62 -4.17 1.53
CA ILE A 49 -12.84 -2.71 1.50
C ILE A 49 -11.52 -2.01 1.86
N LEU A 50 -11.07 -1.09 1.01
CA LEU A 50 -9.81 -0.35 1.20
C LEU A 50 -10.02 0.99 1.90
N TYR A 51 -11.07 1.70 1.50
CA TYR A 51 -11.43 3.00 2.02
C TYR A 51 -12.92 3.02 2.32
N GLU A 52 -13.27 3.65 3.43
CA GLU A 52 -14.65 3.96 3.79
C GLU A 52 -14.78 5.48 3.90
N MET A 53 -15.98 5.98 3.62
CA MET A 53 -16.32 7.39 3.78
C MET A 53 -17.65 7.48 4.50
N GLY A 54 -17.70 8.30 5.55
CA GLY A 54 -18.92 8.55 6.31
C GLY A 54 -19.03 10.01 6.71
N LYS A 55 -20.26 10.49 6.89
CA LYS A 55 -20.55 11.71 7.64
C LYS A 55 -20.94 11.32 9.05
N VAL A 56 -20.33 11.97 10.05
CA VAL A 56 -20.97 12.19 11.34
C VAL A 56 -21.79 13.47 11.18
#